data_AF-A0A1Q6X8D2-F1
#
_entry.id   AF-A0A1Q6X8D2-F1
#
_cell.length_a   1.000
_cell.length_b   1.000
_cell.length_c   1.000
_cell.angle_alpha   90.00
_cell.angle_beta   90.00
_cell.angle_gamma   90.00
#
_symmetry.space_group_name_H-M   'P 1'
#
loop_
_entity.id
_entity.type
_entity.pdbx_description
1 polymer ?
#
loop_
_entity_poly.entity_id
_entity_poly.type
_entity_poly.pdbx_seq_one_letter_code
_entity_poly.pdbx_strand_id
1 'polypeptide(L)'
;MIYSKSGVAEAGCVFTTANDDGTETTWLVTEYNPAAFRIAFAWVNPGQVAAQIGISLNKNAQGTTTALIRYTYTGLSLAGNQEVERYDQNWFESKMQSWEAAINHYLRKGKAISGAAWE
;
A
#
# COMPACT_ATOMS: atom_id res chain seq x y z
N MET A 1 -5.73 -17.93 -3.35
CA MET A 1 -6.11 -17.03 -2.24
C MET A 1 -5.58 -17.52 -0.90
N ILE A 2 -4.64 -16.75 -0.36
CA ILE A 2 -4.02 -16.95 0.96
C ILE A 2 -4.63 -15.91 1.89
N TYR A 3 -4.93 -16.27 3.14
CA TYR A 3 -5.45 -15.35 4.15
C TYR A 3 -4.87 -15.68 5.53
N SER A 4 -4.69 -14.66 6.36
CA SER A 4 -4.47 -14.89 7.80
C SER A 4 -5.72 -15.47 8.43
N LYS A 5 -5.54 -16.35 9.43
CA LYS A 5 -6.65 -16.90 10.21
C LYS A 5 -7.42 -15.81 10.95
N SER A 6 -6.74 -14.74 11.35
CA SER A 6 -7.32 -13.64 12.12
C SER A 6 -8.20 -12.71 11.29
N GLY A 7 -7.96 -12.62 9.97
CA GLY A 7 -8.63 -11.66 9.10
C GLY A 7 -8.26 -10.20 9.36
N VAL A 8 -7.22 -9.94 10.17
CA VAL A 8 -6.73 -8.60 10.50
C VAL A 8 -5.27 -8.41 10.07
N ALA A 9 -4.82 -7.16 10.06
CA ALA A 9 -3.41 -6.85 9.92
C ALA A 9 -2.67 -7.18 11.23
N GLU A 10 -1.67 -8.05 11.13
CA GLU A 10 -0.79 -8.48 12.22
C GLU A 10 0.59 -8.82 11.63
N ALA A 11 1.65 -8.75 12.44
CA ALA A 11 2.99 -9.11 11.96
C ALA A 11 3.01 -10.57 11.46
N GLY A 12 3.56 -10.79 10.26
CA GLY A 12 3.57 -12.10 9.61
C GLY A 12 2.29 -12.46 8.84
N CYS A 13 1.26 -11.61 8.86
CA CYS A 13 0.05 -11.82 8.06
C CYS A 13 0.37 -11.84 6.56
N VAL A 14 -0.13 -12.85 5.85
CA VAL A 14 0.01 -12.98 4.39
C VAL A 14 -1.38 -13.01 3.77
N PHE A 15 -1.57 -12.23 2.71
CA PHE A 15 -2.79 -12.26 1.91
C PHE A 15 -2.51 -11.93 0.44
N THR A 16 -3.49 -12.17 -0.43
CA THR A 16 -3.41 -11.81 -1.85
C THR A 16 -4.47 -10.79 -2.24
N THR A 17 -4.14 -9.94 -3.22
CA THR A 17 -5.10 -9.07 -3.93
C THR A 17 -5.10 -9.43 -5.41
N ALA A 18 -6.29 -9.46 -6.02
CA ALA A 18 -6.41 -9.72 -7.45
C ALA A 18 -5.94 -8.52 -8.27
N ASN A 19 -5.30 -8.79 -9.41
CA ASN A 19 -4.97 -7.83 -10.45
C ASN A 19 -5.94 -8.00 -11.64
N ASP A 20 -6.05 -6.98 -12.50
CA ASP A 20 -6.99 -6.99 -13.65
C ASP A 20 -6.70 -8.08 -14.69
N ASP A 21 -5.44 -8.51 -14.80
CA ASP A 21 -5.00 -9.57 -15.73
C ASP A 21 -5.25 -10.99 -15.18
N GLY A 22 -5.92 -11.11 -14.04
CA GLY A 22 -6.21 -12.37 -13.36
C GLY A 22 -5.05 -12.94 -12.53
N THR A 23 -3.92 -12.23 -12.46
CA THR A 23 -2.84 -12.58 -11.53
C THR A 23 -3.16 -12.11 -10.12
N GLU A 24 -2.40 -12.61 -9.13
CA GLU A 24 -2.51 -12.19 -7.74
C GLU A 24 -1.21 -11.52 -7.29
N THR A 25 -1.34 -10.41 -6.58
CA THR A 25 -0.24 -9.80 -5.84
C THR A 25 -0.23 -10.35 -4.42
N THR A 26 0.93 -10.83 -3.95
CA THR A 26 1.13 -11.29 -2.57
C THR A 26 1.55 -10.13 -1.67
N TRP A 27 0.93 -10.06 -0.50
CA TRP A 27 1.24 -9.11 0.56
C TRP A 27 1.70 -9.87 1.81
N LEU A 28 2.73 -9.37 2.47
CA LEU A 28 3.19 -9.83 3.77
C LEU A 28 3.34 -8.62 4.68
N VAL A 29 2.73 -8.63 5.86
CA VAL A 29 2.96 -7.61 6.90
C VAL A 29 4.31 -7.89 7.57
N THR A 30 5.28 -7.04 7.33
CA THR A 30 6.66 -7.18 7.83
C THR A 30 6.92 -6.42 9.14
N GLU A 31 6.12 -5.40 9.44
CA GLU A 31 6.08 -4.72 10.74
C GLU A 31 4.63 -4.42 11.08
N TYR A 32 4.23 -4.63 12.34
CA TYR A 32 2.98 -4.11 12.89
C TYR A 32 3.21 -3.62 14.32
N ASN A 33 3.30 -2.29 14.49
CA ASN A 33 3.55 -1.65 15.77
C ASN A 33 2.48 -0.57 16.03
N PRO A 34 1.33 -0.94 16.61
CA PRO A 34 0.25 0.00 16.89
C PRO A 34 0.62 1.04 17.95
N ALA A 35 1.51 0.71 18.90
CA ALA A 35 1.95 1.64 19.94
C ALA A 35 2.79 2.80 19.37
N ALA A 36 3.57 2.54 18.31
CA ALA A 36 4.35 3.54 17.59
C ALA A 36 3.68 4.03 16.29
N PHE A 37 2.47 3.59 16.00
CA PHE A 37 1.72 3.86 14.77
C PHE A 37 2.51 3.57 13.48
N ARG A 38 3.16 2.41 13.42
CA ARG A 38 3.91 1.94 12.24
C ARG A 38 3.39 0.61 11.73
N ILE A 39 3.41 0.48 10.41
CA ILE A 39 3.14 -0.76 9.70
C ILE A 39 4.01 -0.82 8.45
N ALA A 40 4.49 -2.01 8.11
CA ALA A 40 5.26 -2.23 6.89
C ALA A 40 4.79 -3.49 6.17
N PHE A 41 4.99 -3.51 4.86
CA PHE A 41 4.63 -4.62 3.99
C PHE A 41 5.78 -4.97 3.05
N ALA A 42 5.88 -6.26 2.73
CA ALA A 42 6.41 -6.68 1.44
C ALA A 42 5.22 -6.89 0.49
N TRP A 43 5.32 -6.32 -0.69
CA TRP A 43 4.36 -6.40 -1.78
C TRP A 43 5.06 -7.07 -2.96
N VAL A 44 4.50 -8.14 -3.50
CA VAL A 44 5.15 -8.93 -4.55
C VAL A 44 4.16 -9.26 -5.64
N ASN A 45 4.34 -8.64 -6.79
CA ASN A 45 3.75 -9.09 -8.04
C ASN A 45 4.73 -10.10 -8.69
N PRO A 46 4.42 -11.41 -8.68
CA PRO A 46 5.36 -12.45 -9.05
C PRO A 46 5.95 -12.27 -10.46
N GLY A 47 7.27 -12.35 -10.57
CA GLY A 47 7.97 -12.24 -11.86
C GLY A 47 8.05 -10.82 -12.43
N GLN A 48 7.39 -9.83 -11.83
CA GLN A 48 7.41 -8.44 -12.29
C GLN A 48 8.11 -7.52 -11.29
N VAL A 49 7.48 -7.19 -10.16
CA VAL A 49 8.01 -6.17 -9.22
C VAL A 49 7.78 -6.63 -7.78
N ALA A 50 8.78 -6.40 -6.93
CA ALA A 50 8.62 -6.41 -5.48
C ALA A 50 8.75 -4.99 -4.94
N ALA A 51 8.07 -4.71 -3.84
CA ALA A 51 8.19 -3.46 -3.11
C ALA A 51 8.23 -3.68 -1.60
N GLN A 52 9.07 -2.92 -0.92
CA GLN A 52 8.90 -2.67 0.51
C GLN A 52 8.07 -1.41 0.69
N ILE A 53 7.04 -1.49 1.53
CA ILE A 53 6.14 -0.38 1.86
C ILE A 53 6.29 -0.10 3.35
N GLY A 54 6.57 1.14 3.71
CA GLY A 54 6.59 1.60 5.09
C GLY A 54 5.59 2.72 5.30
N ILE A 55 4.78 2.61 6.34
CA ILE A 55 3.80 3.63 6.73
C ILE A 55 3.99 3.95 8.20
N SER A 56 4.10 5.24 8.52
CA SER A 56 4.10 5.74 9.89
C SER A 56 3.13 6.90 10.03
N LEU A 57 2.40 6.95 11.13
CA LEU A 57 1.46 8.04 11.42
C LEU A 57 1.99 8.90 12.56
N ASN A 58 1.88 10.21 12.40
CA ASN A 58 2.22 11.18 13.42
C ASN A 58 1.01 12.07 13.69
N LYS A 59 0.76 12.36 14.97
CA LYS A 59 -0.21 13.39 15.36
C LYS A 59 0.33 14.75 14.91
N ASN A 60 -0.55 15.64 14.45
CA ASN A 60 -0.19 17.03 14.23
C ASN A 60 -0.99 17.97 15.16
N ALA A 61 -0.51 19.22 15.25
CA ALA A 61 -1.00 20.20 16.19
C ALA A 61 -2.47 20.63 15.94
N GLN A 62 -3.03 20.36 14.76
CA GLN A 62 -4.39 20.77 14.37
C GLN A 62 -5.43 19.66 14.55
N GLY A 63 -5.10 18.58 15.27
CA GLY A 63 -6.01 17.44 15.44
C GLY A 63 -6.18 16.61 14.18
N THR A 64 -5.26 16.72 13.22
CA THR A 64 -5.19 15.85 12.05
C THR A 64 -3.99 14.89 12.16
N THR A 65 -3.83 14.01 11.17
CA THR A 65 -2.77 13.00 11.16
C THR A 65 -1.90 13.21 9.94
N THR A 66 -0.58 13.19 10.12
CA THR A 66 0.39 13.14 9.03
C THR A 66 0.80 11.68 8.80
N ALA A 67 0.51 11.15 7.62
CA ALA A 67 0.99 9.85 7.19
C ALA A 67 2.29 10.03 6.38
N LEU A 68 3.37 9.40 6.83
CA LEU A 68 4.60 9.27 6.04
C LEU A 68 4.58 7.89 5.39
N ILE A 69 4.60 7.87 4.06
CA ILE A 69 4.52 6.66 3.26
C ILE A 69 5.76 6.59 2.39
N ARG A 70 6.43 5.43 2.42
CA ARG A 70 7.61 5.16 1.58
C ARG A 70 7.41 3.85 0.85
N TYR A 71 7.68 3.88 -0.45
CA TYR A 71 7.83 2.68 -1.26
C TYR A 71 9.29 2.54 -1.68
N THR A 72 9.76 1.30 -1.79
CA THR A 72 11.03 0.98 -2.41
C THR A 72 10.78 -0.19 -3.34
N TYR A 73 10.75 0.09 -4.64
CA TYR A 73 10.43 -0.88 -5.68
C TYR A 73 11.71 -1.53 -6.22
N THR A 74 11.59 -2.78 -6.65
CA THR A 74 12.67 -3.56 -7.26
C THR A 74 12.06 -4.41 -8.37
N GLY A 75 12.54 -4.23 -9.59
CA GLY A 75 12.18 -5.11 -10.70
C GLY A 75 12.76 -6.50 -10.47
N LEU A 76 11.93 -7.53 -10.68
CA LEU A 76 12.31 -8.94 -10.52
C LEU A 76 12.66 -9.60 -11.87
N SER A 77 12.50 -8.87 -12.96
CA SER A 77 12.76 -9.29 -14.33
C SER A 77 13.10 -8.09 -15.21
N LEU A 78 13.49 -8.32 -16.46
CA LEU A 78 13.72 -7.23 -17.41
C LEU A 78 12.47 -6.37 -17.62
N ALA A 79 11.31 -7.02 -17.80
CA ALA A 79 10.02 -6.32 -17.89
C ALA A 79 9.69 -5.58 -16.58
N GLY A 80 10.02 -6.19 -15.43
CA GLY A 80 9.90 -5.55 -14.12
C GLY A 80 10.74 -4.28 -13.97
N ASN A 81 11.97 -4.27 -14.48
CA ASN A 81 12.82 -3.08 -14.45
C ASN A 81 12.23 -1.95 -15.29
N GLN A 82 11.77 -2.26 -16.50
CA GLN A 82 11.09 -1.30 -17.37
C GLN A 82 9.82 -0.74 -16.73
N GLU A 83 9.09 -1.56 -15.97
CA GLU A 83 7.91 -1.13 -15.24
C GLU A 83 8.29 -0.17 -14.09
N VAL A 84 9.33 -0.48 -13.31
CA VAL A 84 9.81 0.40 -12.22
C VAL A 84 10.33 1.74 -12.74
N GLU A 85 10.91 1.80 -13.94
CA GLU A 85 11.35 3.05 -14.58
C GLU A 85 10.20 4.05 -14.80
N ARG A 86 8.94 3.56 -14.85
CA ARG A 86 7.74 4.41 -14.98
C ARG A 86 7.30 5.02 -13.64
N TYR A 87 7.81 4.53 -12.51
CA TYR A 87 7.42 4.98 -11.16
C TYR A 87 8.20 6.22 -10.76
N ASP A 88 7.92 7.33 -11.44
CA ASP A 88 8.55 8.61 -11.16
C ASP A 88 7.91 9.35 -9.98
N GLN A 89 8.48 10.51 -9.65
CA GLN A 89 8.01 11.36 -8.56
C GLN A 89 6.57 11.86 -8.77
N ASN A 90 6.22 12.24 -9.99
CA ASN A 90 4.89 12.78 -10.30
C ASN A 90 3.81 11.70 -10.16
N TRP A 91 4.10 10.49 -10.65
CA TRP A 91 3.28 9.31 -10.47
C TRP A 91 3.07 9.01 -8.99
N PHE A 92 4.15 9.04 -8.20
CA PHE A 92 4.07 8.78 -6.77
C PHE A 92 3.23 9.84 -6.05
N GLU A 93 3.43 11.12 -6.35
CA GLU A 93 2.67 12.22 -5.76
C GLU A 93 1.17 12.12 -6.09
N SER A 94 0.84 11.85 -7.34
CA SER A 94 -0.55 11.63 -7.76
C SER A 94 -1.18 10.46 -7.01
N LYS A 95 -0.46 9.34 -6.87
CA LYS A 95 -0.90 8.17 -6.07
C LYS A 95 -1.16 8.54 -4.60
N MET A 96 -0.27 9.31 -3.98
CA MET A 96 -0.42 9.73 -2.58
C MET A 96 -1.60 10.69 -2.38
N GLN A 97 -1.86 11.59 -3.33
CA GLN A 97 -3.03 12.48 -3.31
C GLN A 97 -4.35 11.69 -3.43
N SER A 98 -4.39 10.70 -4.33
CA SER A 98 -5.56 9.82 -4.46
C SER A 98 -5.82 9.03 -3.16
N TRP A 99 -4.78 8.49 -2.54
CA TRP A 99 -4.88 7.83 -1.23
C TRP A 99 -5.41 8.77 -0.15
N GLU A 100 -4.86 9.97 -0.04
CA GLU A 100 -5.30 10.97 0.93
C GLU A 100 -6.78 11.31 0.73
N ALA A 101 -7.21 11.56 -0.50
CA ALA A 101 -8.60 11.90 -0.81
C ALA A 101 -9.56 10.75 -0.45
N ALA A 102 -9.22 9.51 -0.82
CA ALA A 102 -10.03 8.33 -0.56
C ALA A 102 -10.20 8.07 0.94
N ILE A 103 -9.10 8.07 1.69
CA ILE A 103 -9.09 7.83 3.14
C ILE A 103 -9.85 8.93 3.85
N ASN A 104 -9.58 10.20 3.53
CA ASN A 104 -10.27 11.33 4.14
C ASN A 104 -11.77 11.33 3.83
N HIS A 105 -12.19 10.89 2.64
CA HIS A 105 -13.60 10.74 2.31
C HIS A 105 -14.25 9.66 3.19
N TYR A 106 -13.63 8.49 3.29
CA TYR A 106 -14.14 7.39 4.12
C TYR A 106 -14.27 7.81 5.58
N LEU A 107 -13.24 8.42 6.16
CA LEU A 107 -13.25 8.85 7.56
C LEU A 107 -14.34 9.90 7.86
N ARG A 108 -14.69 10.76 6.89
CA ARG A 108 -15.75 11.77 7.06
C ARG A 108 -17.15 11.24 6.80
N LYS A 109 -17.33 10.31 5.86
CA LYS A 109 -18.64 9.89 5.36
C LYS A 109 -19.04 8.46 5.75
N GLY A 110 -18.10 7.67 6.28
CA GLY A 110 -18.29 6.25 6.60
C GLY A 110 -18.50 5.35 5.38
N LYS A 111 -18.20 5.83 4.17
CA LYS A 111 -18.41 5.11 2.90
C LYS A 111 -17.18 5.26 2.02
N ALA A 112 -16.78 4.18 1.36
CA ALA A 112 -15.67 4.21 0.41
C ALA A 112 -16.13 4.87 -0.90
N ILE A 113 -15.21 5.57 -1.57
CA ILE A 113 -15.40 5.96 -2.96
C ILE A 113 -15.22 4.72 -3.85
N SER A 114 -15.91 4.68 -5.00
CA SER A 114 -15.79 3.57 -5.95
C SER A 114 -14.35 3.40 -6.44
N GLY A 115 -13.89 2.16 -6.61
CA GLY A 115 -12.49 1.80 -6.95
C GLY A 115 -11.90 2.58 -8.14
N ALA A 116 -12.69 2.81 -9.19
CA ALA A 116 -12.27 3.55 -10.39
C ALA A 116 -11.93 5.05 -10.17
N ALA A 117 -12.04 5.58 -8.95
CA ALA A 117 -11.86 7.00 -8.66
C ALA A 117 -10.50 7.35 -8.01
N TRP A 118 -9.63 6.37 -7.72
CA TRP A 118 -8.37 6.62 -7.01
C TRP A 118 -7.18 5.72 -7.41
N GLU A 119 -7.36 4.84 -8.40
CA GLU A 119 -6.26 4.17 -9.15
C GLU A 119 -5.69 5.10 -10.22
#